data_AF-A0A7K2X2P2-F1
#
_entry.id   AF-A0A7K2X2P2-F1
#
_cell.length_a   1.000
_cell.length_b   1.000
_cell.length_c   1.000
_cell.angle_alpha   90.00
_cell.angle_beta   90.00
_cell.angle_gamma   90.00
#
_symmetry.space_group_name_H-M   'P 1'
#
loop_
_entity.id
_entity.type
_entity.pdbx_description
1 polymer ?
#
loop_
_entity_poly.entity_id
_entity_poly.type
_entity_poly.pdbx_seq_one_letter_code
_entity_poly.pdbx_strand_id
1 'polypeptide(L)'
;MSGPTLVIELAEPLSPAVLGEFRALMVGLSSSFDEKRPGAGDEGPFEAEHADEPEVQAVLGFRPTHAVNVSACCNGGIDHVATALLTAAVMDVIGGVAKAELLDGQVPVVAGLPGVLGIADDDWTVLGTAEFLRAWAGHPAFRLLK
;
A
#
# COMPACT_ATOMS: atom_id res chain seq x y z
N MET A 1 15.99 4.70 -10.98
CA MET A 1 15.77 5.66 -9.87
C MET A 1 14.75 5.01 -8.94
N SER A 2 14.88 5.05 -7.62
CA SER A 2 13.77 4.59 -6.77
C SER A 2 12.52 5.43 -7.04
N GLY A 3 11.34 4.84 -6.89
CA GLY A 3 10.03 5.49 -6.99
C GLY A 3 9.22 5.31 -5.72
N PRO A 4 7.96 5.78 -5.71
CA PRO A 4 7.10 5.66 -4.54
C PRO A 4 6.78 4.20 -4.22
N THR A 5 6.60 3.93 -2.93
CA THR A 5 6.14 2.64 -2.39
C THR A 5 4.89 2.87 -1.54
N LEU A 6 3.91 1.99 -1.71
CA LEU A 6 2.76 1.86 -0.80
C LEU A 6 2.80 0.49 -0.15
N VAL A 7 2.37 0.44 1.11
CA VAL A 7 2.29 -0.79 1.89
C VAL A 7 0.83 -1.14 2.10
N ILE A 8 0.44 -2.40 1.89
CA ILE A 8 -0.88 -2.93 2.24
C ILE A 8 -0.72 -3.78 3.50
N GLU A 9 -1.22 -3.29 4.62
CA GLU A 9 -1.16 -3.96 5.92
C GLU A 9 -2.22 -5.07 6.02
N LEU A 10 -1.80 -6.24 6.49
CA LEU A 10 -2.64 -7.43 6.62
C LEU A 10 -2.58 -7.99 8.05
N ALA A 11 -3.75 -8.36 8.56
CA ALA A 11 -3.88 -9.00 9.86
C ALA A 11 -3.40 -10.46 9.86
N GLU A 12 -3.53 -11.13 8.71
CA GLU A 12 -3.31 -12.56 8.52
C GLU A 12 -2.64 -12.84 7.16
N PRO A 13 -1.96 -13.99 6.99
CA PRO A 13 -1.42 -14.38 5.70
C PRO A 13 -2.51 -14.61 4.66
N LEU A 14 -2.20 -14.33 3.38
CA LEU A 14 -3.13 -14.56 2.28
C LEU A 14 -3.37 -16.05 2.06
N SER A 15 -4.65 -16.43 1.90
CA SER A 15 -5.00 -17.80 1.56
C SER A 15 -4.52 -18.18 0.15
N PRO A 16 -4.30 -19.48 -0.14
CA PRO A 16 -3.93 -19.92 -1.49
C PRO A 16 -4.94 -19.51 -2.58
N ALA A 17 -6.22 -19.39 -2.25
CA ALA A 17 -7.25 -18.94 -3.18
C ALA A 17 -7.06 -17.46 -3.55
N VAL A 18 -6.86 -16.60 -2.56
CA VAL A 18 -6.60 -15.15 -2.75
C VAL A 18 -5.29 -14.93 -3.52
N LEU A 19 -4.25 -15.70 -3.23
CA LEU A 19 -3.00 -15.66 -4.01
C LEU A 19 -3.23 -16.04 -5.48
N GLY A 20 -4.12 -16.99 -5.75
CA GLY A 20 -4.53 -17.36 -7.11
C GLY A 20 -5.25 -16.22 -7.84
N GLU A 21 -6.17 -15.53 -7.17
CA GLU A 21 -6.88 -14.37 -7.72
C GLU A 21 -5.94 -13.18 -7.94
N PHE A 22 -5.03 -12.92 -7.00
CA PHE A 22 -4.01 -11.89 -7.13
C PHE A 22 -3.11 -12.16 -8.34
N ARG A 23 -2.64 -13.40 -8.54
CA ARG A 23 -1.90 -13.78 -9.74
C ARG A 23 -2.72 -13.52 -11.01
N ALA A 24 -3.98 -13.91 -11.03
CA ALA A 24 -4.85 -13.70 -12.19
C ALA A 24 -5.00 -12.21 -12.53
N LEU A 25 -5.15 -11.35 -11.52
CA LEU A 25 -5.14 -9.89 -11.68
C LEU A 25 -3.82 -9.43 -12.32
N MET A 26 -2.67 -9.82 -11.76
CA MET A 26 -1.36 -9.35 -12.24
C MET A 26 -1.07 -9.78 -13.68
N VAL A 27 -1.43 -11.00 -14.05
CA VAL A 27 -1.33 -11.51 -15.43
C VAL A 27 -2.28 -10.76 -16.37
N GLY A 28 -3.47 -10.40 -15.90
CA GLY A 28 -4.43 -9.62 -16.67
C GLY A 28 -3.99 -8.18 -16.93
N LEU A 29 -3.26 -7.58 -15.99
CA LEU A 29 -2.78 -6.19 -16.08
C LEU A 29 -1.47 -6.03 -16.87
N SER A 30 -0.65 -7.08 -16.98
CA SER A 30 0.67 -7.00 -17.60
C SER A 30 0.97 -8.16 -18.54
N SER A 31 1.39 -7.85 -19.75
CA SER A 31 1.94 -8.82 -20.71
C SER A 31 3.34 -9.33 -20.33
N SER A 32 3.93 -8.82 -19.26
CA SER A 32 5.31 -9.11 -18.85
C SER A 32 5.41 -9.38 -17.34
N PHE A 33 4.34 -9.94 -16.76
CA PHE A 33 4.36 -10.40 -15.37
C PHE A 33 5.35 -11.56 -15.19
N ASP A 34 6.31 -11.37 -14.29
CA ASP A 34 7.23 -12.40 -13.82
C ASP A 34 7.08 -12.55 -12.32
N GLU A 35 6.87 -13.78 -11.86
CA GLU A 35 6.78 -14.10 -10.44
C GLU A 35 8.05 -14.81 -10.00
N LYS A 36 8.94 -14.04 -9.38
CA LYS A 36 10.13 -14.59 -8.75
C LYS A 36 9.72 -15.38 -7.51
N ARG A 37 10.19 -16.62 -7.45
CA ARG A 37 10.15 -17.53 -6.29
C ARG A 37 11.44 -17.37 -5.46
N PRO A 38 11.57 -17.94 -4.25
CA PRO A 38 12.28 -17.39 -3.10
C PRO A 38 13.41 -16.42 -3.45
N GLY A 39 13.16 -15.14 -3.19
CA GLY A 39 14.09 -14.05 -3.42
C GLY A 39 14.91 -13.71 -2.17
N ALA A 40 15.85 -12.79 -2.32
CA ALA A 40 16.56 -12.20 -1.18
C ALA A 40 15.54 -11.61 -0.21
N GLY A 41 15.53 -12.09 1.04
CA GLY A 41 14.54 -11.73 2.06
C GLY A 41 13.62 -12.87 2.50
N ASP A 42 13.53 -13.96 1.73
CA ASP A 42 12.72 -15.15 2.07
C ASP A 42 13.48 -16.17 2.95
N GLU A 43 14.64 -15.78 3.47
CA GLU A 43 15.59 -16.65 4.18
C GLU A 43 15.28 -16.80 5.69
N GLY A 44 14.29 -16.05 6.19
CA GLY A 44 13.83 -16.07 7.58
C GLY A 44 12.41 -15.54 7.73
N PRO A 45 11.80 -15.62 8.94
CA PRO A 45 10.54 -14.94 9.21
C PRO A 45 10.74 -13.45 8.96
N PHE A 46 9.87 -12.87 8.13
CA PHE A 46 9.80 -11.43 7.96
C PHE A 46 9.35 -10.82 9.28
N GLU A 47 10.25 -10.12 9.97
CA GLU A 47 9.87 -9.21 11.04
C GLU A 47 9.28 -7.99 10.36
N ALA A 48 7.96 -7.80 10.49
CA ALA A 48 7.32 -6.60 9.96
C ALA A 48 8.03 -5.38 10.54
N GLU A 49 8.52 -4.49 9.67
CA GLU A 49 9.17 -3.22 10.06
C GLU A 49 8.30 -2.40 11.03
N HIS A 50 6.99 -2.67 11.02
CA HIS A 50 5.95 -2.02 11.81
C HIS A 50 5.58 -2.77 13.11
N ALA A 51 6.34 -3.82 13.50
CA ALA A 51 6.05 -4.61 14.69
C ALA A 51 6.03 -3.80 16.00
N ASP A 52 6.68 -2.63 15.99
CA ASP A 52 6.86 -1.70 17.11
C ASP A 52 6.10 -0.36 16.93
N GLU A 53 5.11 -0.28 16.02
CA GLU A 53 4.33 0.95 15.77
C GLU A 53 2.92 0.90 16.43
N PRO A 54 2.78 1.30 17.72
CA PRO A 54 1.51 1.18 18.44
C PRO A 54 0.41 2.10 17.91
N GLU A 55 0.76 3.22 17.27
CA GLU A 55 -0.21 4.18 16.72
C GLU A 55 -0.91 3.61 15.48
N VAL A 56 -0.16 2.90 14.63
CA VAL A 56 -0.73 2.19 13.46
C VAL A 56 -1.67 1.10 13.92
N GLN A 57 -1.30 0.31 14.94
CA GLN A 57 -2.21 -0.68 15.53
C GLN A 57 -3.49 -0.04 16.09
N ALA A 58 -3.38 1.12 16.74
CA ALA A 58 -4.52 1.82 17.32
C ALA A 58 -5.54 2.28 16.24
N VAL A 59 -5.06 2.74 15.08
CA VAL A 59 -5.92 3.13 13.95
C VAL A 59 -6.52 1.90 13.27
N LEU A 60 -5.72 0.85 13.05
CA LEU A 60 -6.15 -0.35 12.34
C LEU A 60 -7.11 -1.24 13.15
N GLY A 61 -7.00 -1.19 14.48
CA GLY A 61 -7.73 -2.10 15.37
C GLY A 61 -7.19 -3.53 15.39
N PHE A 62 -6.09 -3.80 14.68
CA PHE A 62 -5.34 -5.06 14.68
C PHE A 62 -3.84 -4.79 14.59
N ARG A 63 -3.02 -5.75 15.02
CA ARG A 63 -1.57 -5.71 14.82
C ARG A 63 -1.26 -6.29 13.45
N PRO A 64 -0.68 -5.52 12.49
CA PRO A 64 -0.25 -6.07 11.22
C PRO A 64 0.80 -7.16 11.44
N THR A 65 0.64 -8.26 10.72
CA THR A 65 1.60 -9.37 10.77
C THR A 65 2.23 -9.64 9.42
N HIS A 66 1.62 -9.15 8.34
CA HIS A 66 2.04 -9.34 6.97
C HIS A 66 1.78 -8.05 6.17
N ALA A 67 2.52 -7.87 5.08
CA ALA A 67 2.36 -6.73 4.21
C ALA A 67 2.57 -7.10 2.73
N VAL A 68 1.97 -6.32 1.84
CA VAL A 68 2.27 -6.33 0.40
C VAL A 68 2.73 -4.95 -0.01
N ASN A 69 3.94 -4.86 -0.58
CA ASN A 69 4.50 -3.61 -1.06
C ASN A 69 4.27 -3.45 -2.57
N VAL A 70 3.75 -2.29 -2.95
CA VAL A 70 3.60 -1.90 -4.36
C VAL A 70 4.53 -0.72 -4.61
N SER A 71 5.60 -0.97 -5.38
CA SER A 71 6.66 0.00 -5.62
C SER A 71 6.82 0.28 -7.10
N ALA A 72 7.01 1.56 -7.46
CA ALA A 72 7.46 1.93 -8.79
C ALA A 72 8.99 2.05 -8.83
N CYS A 73 9.59 1.63 -9.95
CA CYS A 73 11.02 1.79 -10.22
C CYS A 73 11.36 3.12 -10.92
N CYS A 74 10.43 4.07 -10.90
CA CYS A 74 10.45 5.38 -11.54
C CYS A 74 9.67 6.39 -10.68
N ASN A 75 9.90 7.69 -10.88
CA ASN A 75 9.38 8.76 -10.00
C ASN A 75 8.72 9.92 -10.78
N GLY A 76 8.19 9.65 -11.98
CA GLY A 76 7.36 10.57 -12.73
C GLY A 76 5.93 10.59 -12.18
N GLY A 77 5.16 11.64 -12.50
CA GLY A 77 3.78 11.77 -12.01
C GLY A 77 2.89 10.57 -12.33
N ILE A 78 3.08 9.95 -13.50
CA ILE A 78 2.35 8.73 -13.88
C ILE A 78 2.72 7.53 -13.00
N ASP A 79 3.95 7.44 -12.51
CA ASP A 79 4.40 6.36 -11.64
C ASP A 79 3.70 6.44 -10.28
N HIS A 80 3.55 7.65 -9.71
CA HIS A 80 2.78 7.83 -8.47
C HIS A 80 1.32 7.40 -8.66
N VAL A 81 0.68 7.82 -9.76
CA VAL A 81 -0.73 7.51 -10.00
C VAL A 81 -0.91 6.02 -10.25
N ALA A 82 -0.04 5.42 -11.06
CA ALA A 82 -0.04 4.00 -11.32
C ALA A 82 0.16 3.19 -10.03
N THR A 83 1.10 3.58 -9.16
CA THR A 83 1.32 2.92 -7.86
C THR A 83 0.06 2.99 -7.00
N ALA A 84 -0.59 4.15 -6.85
CA ALA A 84 -1.81 4.26 -6.04
C ALA A 84 -2.98 3.43 -6.61
N LEU A 85 -3.22 3.51 -7.93
CA LEU A 85 -4.33 2.79 -8.56
C LEU A 85 -4.08 1.27 -8.61
N LEU A 86 -2.85 0.84 -8.84
CA LEU A 86 -2.46 -0.56 -8.76
C LEU A 86 -2.65 -1.08 -7.34
N THR A 87 -2.20 -0.33 -6.33
CA THR A 87 -2.39 -0.69 -4.92
C THR A 87 -3.88 -0.85 -4.59
N ALA A 88 -4.71 0.10 -5.01
CA ALA A 88 -6.16 0.00 -4.82
C ALA A 88 -6.77 -1.24 -5.50
N ALA A 89 -6.33 -1.57 -6.73
CA ALA A 89 -6.79 -2.77 -7.43
C ALA A 89 -6.33 -4.07 -6.75
N VAL A 90 -5.13 -4.08 -6.18
CA VAL A 90 -4.62 -5.22 -5.39
C VAL A 90 -5.43 -5.38 -4.10
N MET A 91 -5.73 -4.28 -3.40
CA MET A 91 -6.56 -4.29 -2.20
C MET A 91 -7.98 -4.81 -2.44
N ASP A 92 -8.57 -4.56 -3.62
CA ASP A 92 -9.89 -5.13 -3.96
C ASP A 92 -9.87 -6.67 -3.99
N VAL A 93 -8.70 -7.28 -4.19
CA VAL A 93 -8.52 -8.75 -4.23
C VAL A 93 -8.05 -9.29 -2.88
N ILE A 94 -7.05 -8.65 -2.28
CA ILE A 94 -6.37 -9.19 -1.09
C ILE A 94 -6.92 -8.61 0.23
N GLY A 95 -7.72 -7.56 0.16
CA GLY A 95 -8.13 -6.77 1.32
C GLY A 95 -6.99 -5.91 1.87
N GLY A 96 -6.98 -5.73 3.19
CA GLY A 96 -5.97 -4.97 3.91
C GLY A 96 -6.22 -3.46 3.93
N VAL A 97 -5.24 -2.74 4.47
CA VAL A 97 -5.27 -1.28 4.63
C VAL A 97 -4.02 -0.68 4.00
N ALA A 98 -4.19 0.33 3.14
CA ALA A 98 -3.08 1.07 2.61
C ALA A 98 -2.46 1.95 3.70
N LYS A 99 -1.15 1.81 3.89
CA LYS A 99 -0.30 2.72 4.64
C LYS A 99 0.53 3.53 3.66
N ALA A 100 0.44 4.85 3.75
CA ALA A 100 1.18 5.77 2.90
C ALA A 100 1.85 6.84 3.76
N GLU A 101 3.14 7.03 3.54
CA GLU A 101 3.85 8.18 4.09
C GLU A 101 3.49 9.46 3.34
N LEU A 102 3.37 10.55 4.09
CA LEU A 102 2.95 11.86 3.64
C LEU A 102 4.15 12.79 3.52
N LEU A 103 4.11 13.64 2.50
CA LEU A 103 4.95 14.83 2.42
C LEU A 103 4.42 15.92 3.37
N ASP A 104 5.29 16.83 3.78
CA ASP A 104 4.93 18.05 4.51
C ASP A 104 3.73 18.76 3.86
N GLY A 105 2.69 19.03 4.65
CA GLY A 105 1.50 19.74 4.20
C GLY A 105 0.49 18.90 3.41
N GLN A 106 0.66 17.57 3.31
CA GLN A 106 -0.34 16.70 2.68
C GLN A 106 -1.48 16.29 3.61
N VAL A 107 -1.33 16.38 4.94
CA VAL A 107 -2.42 16.07 5.88
C VAL A 107 -3.73 16.79 5.53
N PRO A 108 -3.77 18.11 5.29
CA PRO A 108 -4.99 18.80 4.89
C PRO A 108 -5.58 18.33 3.54
N VAL A 109 -4.76 17.72 2.67
CA VAL A 109 -5.21 17.16 1.39
C VAL A 109 -5.91 15.83 1.59
N VAL A 110 -5.38 14.98 2.49
CA VAL A 110 -5.86 13.62 2.66
C VAL A 110 -6.94 13.48 3.73
N ALA A 111 -6.90 14.27 4.82
CA ALA A 111 -7.74 14.06 6.01
C ALA A 111 -9.25 14.06 5.76
N GLY A 112 -9.71 14.73 4.70
CA GLY A 112 -11.13 14.80 4.31
C GLY A 112 -11.53 13.85 3.18
N LEU A 113 -10.61 13.02 2.67
CA LEU A 113 -10.91 12.12 1.57
C LEU A 113 -11.72 10.92 2.04
N PRO A 114 -12.66 10.42 1.22
CA PRO A 114 -13.41 9.22 1.53
C PRO A 114 -12.46 8.02 1.67
N GLY A 115 -12.78 7.12 2.60
CA GLY A 115 -12.00 5.90 2.82
C GLY A 115 -10.74 6.07 3.69
N VAL A 116 -10.46 7.26 4.22
CA VAL A 116 -9.40 7.45 5.23
C VAL A 116 -9.85 6.83 6.56
N LEU A 117 -8.96 6.05 7.16
CA LEU A 117 -9.17 5.40 8.46
C LEU A 117 -8.53 6.18 9.60
N GLY A 118 -7.38 6.81 9.35
CA GLY A 118 -6.71 7.66 10.32
C GLY A 118 -5.38 8.16 9.82
N ILE A 119 -4.81 9.08 10.59
CA ILE A 119 -3.45 9.60 10.43
C ILE A 119 -2.69 9.25 11.71
N ALA A 120 -1.47 8.80 11.57
CA ALA A 120 -0.62 8.29 12.65
C ALA A 120 0.83 8.77 12.45
N ASP A 121 1.69 8.48 13.43
CA ASP A 121 3.12 8.78 13.41
C ASP A 121 3.36 10.28 13.25
N ASP A 122 2.85 11.07 14.21
CA ASP A 122 2.98 12.54 14.23
C ASP A 122 2.66 13.21 12.87
N ASP A 123 1.55 12.81 12.24
CA ASP A 123 1.07 13.33 10.96
C ASP A 123 1.86 12.90 9.71
N TRP A 124 2.81 11.95 9.84
CA TRP A 124 3.61 11.45 8.72
C TRP A 124 2.97 10.30 7.95
N THR A 125 2.00 9.59 8.53
CA THR A 125 1.40 8.40 7.91
C THR A 125 -0.11 8.53 7.79
N VAL A 126 -0.67 8.23 6.63
CA VAL A 126 -2.12 8.03 6.45
C VAL A 126 -2.44 6.56 6.22
N LEU A 127 -3.50 6.10 6.87
CA LEU A 127 -4.07 4.77 6.73
C LEU A 127 -5.42 4.88 6.05
N GLY A 128 -5.66 4.06 5.02
CA GLY A 128 -6.88 4.17 4.22
C GLY A 128 -7.22 2.94 3.39
N THR A 129 -8.43 2.96 2.86
CA THR A 129 -8.98 1.90 1.98
C THR A 129 -8.58 2.11 0.51
N ALA A 130 -8.98 1.18 -0.35
CA ALA A 130 -8.84 1.34 -1.80
C ALA A 130 -9.62 2.55 -2.34
N GLU A 131 -10.74 2.93 -1.70
CA GLU A 131 -11.49 4.15 -2.03
C GLU A 131 -10.65 5.40 -1.78
N PHE A 132 -9.93 5.44 -0.65
CA PHE A 132 -9.01 6.54 -0.32
C PHE A 132 -7.93 6.70 -1.38
N LEU A 133 -7.26 5.62 -1.79
CA LEU A 133 -6.21 5.69 -2.80
C LEU A 133 -6.73 6.22 -4.14
N ARG A 134 -7.94 5.81 -4.54
CA ARG A 134 -8.60 6.31 -5.76
C ARG A 134 -8.98 7.78 -5.64
N ALA A 135 -9.53 8.19 -4.51
CA ALA A 135 -9.89 9.58 -4.24
C ALA A 135 -8.64 10.48 -4.21
N TRP A 136 -7.56 10.02 -3.58
CA TRP A 136 -6.31 10.76 -3.51
C TRP A 136 -5.64 10.86 -4.87
N ALA A 137 -5.57 9.76 -5.64
CA ALA A 137 -5.03 9.76 -7.00
C ALA A 137 -5.78 10.70 -7.96
N GLY A 138 -7.07 10.95 -7.72
CA GLY A 138 -7.88 11.92 -8.46
C GLY A 138 -7.66 13.38 -8.05
N HIS A 139 -6.95 13.64 -6.96
CA HIS A 139 -6.73 14.99 -6.45
C HIS A 139 -5.63 15.73 -7.26
N PRO A 140 -5.80 17.01 -7.63
CA PRO A 140 -4.80 17.75 -8.42
C PRO A 140 -3.42 17.87 -7.76
N ALA A 141 -3.39 17.85 -6.43
CA ALA A 141 -2.15 17.89 -5.63
C ALA A 141 -1.60 16.49 -5.27
N PHE A 142 -2.11 15.43 -5.90
CA PHE A 142 -1.70 14.06 -5.62
C PHE A 142 -0.20 13.87 -5.84
N ARG A 143 0.45 13.31 -4.83
CA ARG A 143 1.85 12.89 -4.88
C ARG A 143 2.12 11.91 -3.74
N LEU A 144 2.74 10.78 -4.05
CA LEU A 144 3.27 9.88 -3.02
C LEU A 144 4.68 10.32 -2.62
N LEU A 145 5.07 10.03 -1.39
CA LEU A 145 6.47 10.11 -0.96
C LEU A 145 7.34 9.09 -1.74
N LYS A 146 8.63 9.39 -1.89
CA LYS A 146 9.64 8.53 -2.51
C LYS A 146 10.82 8.37 -1.56
#